data_AF-A0A3T1AV81-F1
#
_entry.id   AF-A0A3T1AV81-F1
#
_cell.length_a   1.000
_cell.length_b   1.000
_cell.length_c   1.000
_cell.angle_alpha   90.00
_cell.angle_beta   90.00
_cell.angle_gamma   90.00
#
_symmetry.space_group_name_H-M   'P 1'
#
loop_
_entity.id
_entity.type
_entity.pdbx_description
1 polymer ?
#
loop_
_entity_poly.entity_id
_entity_poly.type
_entity_poly.pdbx_seq_one_letter_code
_entity_poly.pdbx_strand_id
1 'polypeptide(L)'
;MASNTSKTARASVRAGQGSGGALSVLGEYKYLIPLAGGRFAYVRNLTNGKTTHLATDSDAFVEEIRVLSAAGHGAKIRAEINSLHTTSPEHGWDATEKRLADAGVFEG
;
A
#
# COMPACT_ATOMS: atom_id res chain seq x y z
N MET A 1 -5.30 -45.06 17.05
CA MET A 1 -4.32 -44.32 16.22
C MET A 1 -4.97 -43.99 14.88
N ALA A 2 -5.03 -42.71 14.50
CA ALA A 2 -5.03 -42.17 13.13
C ALA A 2 -5.57 -40.73 13.15
N SER A 3 -4.70 -39.74 13.38
CA SER A 3 -5.01 -38.34 13.05
C SER A 3 -4.61 -38.10 11.60
N ASN A 4 -5.59 -37.92 10.73
CA ASN A 4 -5.39 -37.45 9.36
C ASN A 4 -5.04 -35.95 9.39
N THR A 5 -3.76 -35.64 9.47
CA THR A 5 -3.23 -34.28 9.31
C THR A 5 -3.24 -33.93 7.82
N SER A 6 -4.10 -32.99 7.44
CA SER A 6 -4.22 -32.47 6.08
C SER A 6 -2.90 -31.89 5.55
N LYS A 7 -2.49 -32.38 4.37
CA LYS A 7 -1.33 -31.94 3.57
C LYS A 7 -1.58 -30.58 2.89
N THR A 8 -1.49 -29.49 3.64
CA THR A 8 -1.35 -28.13 3.06
C THR A 8 -0.09 -27.43 3.57
N ALA A 9 0.98 -28.19 3.83
CA ALA A 9 2.35 -27.71 3.79
C ALA A 9 2.77 -27.43 2.33
N ARG A 10 1.99 -26.62 1.60
CA ARG A 10 2.39 -26.13 0.29
C ARG A 10 3.35 -24.98 0.56
N ALA A 11 4.61 -25.37 0.72
CA ALA A 11 5.77 -24.51 0.71
C ALA A 11 5.71 -23.57 -0.50
N SER A 12 5.24 -22.34 -0.26
CA SER A 12 5.54 -21.17 -1.07
C SER A 12 6.41 -20.22 -0.24
N VAL A 13 7.50 -20.75 0.30
CA VAL A 13 8.64 -19.95 0.78
C VAL A 13 9.67 -19.86 -0.33
N ARG A 14 9.29 -19.19 -1.42
CA ARG A 14 10.22 -18.66 -2.43
C ARG A 14 9.47 -17.69 -3.35
N ALA A 15 9.20 -16.51 -2.82
CA ALA A 15 8.89 -15.34 -3.63
C ALA A 15 9.29 -14.09 -2.85
N GLY A 16 10.30 -13.36 -3.34
CA GLY A 16 10.51 -11.97 -2.97
C GLY A 16 11.69 -11.67 -2.05
N GLN A 17 12.89 -12.18 -2.32
CA GLN A 17 14.09 -11.42 -1.97
C GLN A 17 14.28 -10.34 -3.05
N GLY A 18 13.61 -9.20 -2.86
CA GLY A 18 13.85 -7.98 -3.59
C GLY A 18 14.30 -6.91 -2.60
N SER A 19 15.61 -6.70 -2.50
CA SER A 19 16.18 -5.56 -1.79
C SER A 19 15.81 -4.27 -2.51
N GLY A 20 15.19 -3.32 -1.78
CA GLY A 20 14.98 -1.96 -2.26
C GLY A 20 13.91 -1.19 -1.48
N GLY A 21 14.31 -0.52 -0.40
CA GLY A 21 13.56 0.61 0.17
C GLY A 21 12.53 0.31 1.28
N ALA A 22 12.92 0.61 2.52
CA ALA A 22 12.03 1.05 3.61
C ALA A 22 11.02 0.06 4.24
N LEU A 23 11.45 -1.17 4.56
CA LEU A 23 10.90 -1.86 5.75
C LEU A 23 11.59 -1.34 7.01
N SER A 24 11.36 -0.07 7.35
CA SER A 24 11.91 0.51 8.59
C SER A 24 11.16 -0.08 9.80
N VAL A 25 11.86 -1.02 10.41
CA VAL A 25 11.77 -1.61 11.74
C VAL A 25 11.19 -0.65 12.82
N LEU A 26 10.21 -1.17 13.59
CA LEU A 26 9.73 -0.70 14.91
C LEU A 26 9.06 0.69 15.00
N GLY A 27 7.75 0.76 14.69
CA GLY A 27 6.85 1.76 15.29
C GLY A 27 5.93 2.54 14.34
N GLU A 28 6.24 2.60 13.04
CA GLU A 28 5.43 3.35 12.08
C GLU A 28 4.67 2.41 11.13
N TYR A 29 3.34 2.42 11.22
CA TYR A 29 2.49 1.65 10.31
C TYR A 29 2.47 2.31 8.93
N LYS A 30 3.15 1.69 7.95
CA LYS A 30 3.01 2.04 6.52
C LYS A 30 1.57 1.86 6.03
N TYR A 31 1.02 2.85 5.35
CA TYR A 31 -0.28 2.74 4.69
C TYR A 31 -0.14 2.10 3.31
N LEU A 32 0.98 2.33 2.64
CA LEU A 32 1.23 1.90 1.28
C LEU A 32 2.45 0.99 1.21
N ILE A 33 2.27 -0.21 0.66
CA ILE A 33 3.39 -1.09 0.31
C ILE A 33 3.45 -1.15 -1.21
N PRO A 34 4.44 -0.49 -1.84
CA PRO A 34 4.55 -0.40 -3.29
C PRO A 34 4.92 -1.76 -3.89
N LEU A 35 4.36 -2.08 -5.05
CA LEU A 35 4.61 -3.32 -5.79
C LEU A 35 4.84 -3.03 -7.27
N ALA A 36 5.59 -3.91 -7.93
CA ALA A 36 5.79 -3.92 -9.38
C ALA A 36 6.16 -2.55 -9.97
N GLY A 37 7.06 -1.82 -9.29
CA GLY A 37 7.52 -0.49 -9.71
C GLY A 37 6.48 0.62 -9.53
N GLY A 38 5.64 0.53 -8.49
CA GLY A 38 4.61 1.53 -8.20
C GLY A 38 3.29 1.35 -8.95
N ARG A 39 3.19 0.37 -9.86
CA ARG A 39 1.95 0.08 -10.59
C ARG A 39 0.83 -0.45 -9.69
N PHE A 40 1.20 -1.14 -8.62
CA PHE A 40 0.26 -1.63 -7.61
C PHE A 40 0.74 -1.26 -6.22
N ALA A 41 -0.18 -1.26 -5.27
CA ALA A 41 0.14 -1.15 -3.85
C ALA A 41 -0.78 -2.04 -3.02
N TYR A 42 -0.25 -2.55 -1.91
CA TYR A 42 -1.12 -2.92 -0.80
C TYR A 42 -1.49 -1.66 -0.03
N VAL A 43 -2.77 -1.37 0.07
CA VAL A 43 -3.32 -0.31 0.92
C VAL A 43 -3.79 -0.95 2.22
N ARG A 44 -3.13 -0.61 3.32
CA ARG A 44 -3.52 -1.05 4.65
C ARG A 44 -4.52 -0.08 5.25
N ASN A 45 -5.76 -0.53 5.34
CA ASN A 45 -6.83 0.25 5.91
C ASN A 45 -6.92 0.02 7.43
N LEU A 46 -6.51 1.02 8.19
CA LEU A 46 -6.52 0.97 9.65
C LEU A 46 -7.91 1.13 10.27
N THR A 47 -8.90 1.61 9.51
CA THR A 47 -10.28 1.78 10.02
C THR A 47 -11.05 0.47 10.05
N ASN A 48 -10.69 -0.49 9.19
CA ASN A 48 -11.34 -1.80 9.10
C ASN A 48 -10.39 -3.00 9.24
N GLY A 49 -9.08 -2.76 9.37
CA GLY A 49 -8.05 -3.80 9.55
C GLY A 49 -7.72 -4.58 8.28
N LYS A 50 -8.26 -4.22 7.11
CA LYS A 50 -8.01 -4.94 5.84
C LYS A 50 -6.78 -4.40 5.13
N THR A 51 -6.18 -5.25 4.31
CA THR A 51 -5.10 -4.86 3.40
C THR A 51 -5.50 -5.26 1.98
N THR A 52 -5.69 -4.28 1.11
CA THR A 52 -6.24 -4.49 -0.23
C THR A 52 -5.16 -4.26 -1.28
N HIS A 53 -5.05 -5.18 -2.25
CA HIS A 53 -4.15 -5.02 -3.39
C HIS A 53 -4.85 -4.22 -4.49
N LEU A 54 -4.33 -3.04 -4.82
CA LEU A 54 -4.96 -2.11 -5.76
C LEU A 54 -3.95 -1.61 -6.77
N ALA A 55 -4.39 -1.38 -8.01
CA ALA A 55 -3.60 -0.66 -9.00
C ALA A 55 -3.61 0.83 -8.66
N THR A 56 -2.46 1.49 -8.64
CA THR A 56 -2.31 2.89 -8.18
C THR A 56 -2.96 3.90 -9.12
N ASP A 57 -3.33 3.48 -10.32
CA ASP A 57 -4.04 4.25 -11.33
C ASP A 57 -5.56 3.97 -11.39
N SER A 58 -6.06 3.08 -10.53
CA SER A 58 -7.48 2.71 -10.50
C SER A 58 -8.33 3.61 -9.60
N ASP A 59 -9.61 3.75 -9.93
CA ASP A 59 -10.59 4.44 -9.08
C ASP A 59 -10.74 3.76 -7.72
N ALA A 60 -10.59 2.43 -7.66
CA ALA A 60 -10.62 1.69 -6.40
C ALA A 60 -9.50 2.12 -5.43
N PHE A 61 -8.31 2.45 -5.96
CA PHE A 61 -7.24 3.03 -5.15
C PHE A 61 -7.61 4.43 -4.65
N VAL A 62 -8.15 5.29 -5.53
CA VAL A 62 -8.60 6.64 -5.14
C VAL A 62 -9.62 6.57 -4.00
N GLU A 63 -10.63 5.70 -4.11
CA GLU A 63 -11.68 5.57 -3.11
C GLU A 63 -11.18 4.97 -1.79
N GLU A 64 -10.26 4.00 -1.83
CA GLU A 64 -9.66 3.45 -0.61
C GLU A 64 -8.86 4.53 0.15
N ILE A 65 -8.11 5.38 -0.57
CA ILE A 65 -7.38 6.49 0.04
C ILE A 65 -8.34 7.60 0.52
N ARG A 66 -9.45 7.83 -0.18
CA ARG A 66 -10.51 8.75 0.27
C ARG A 66 -11.11 8.31 1.60
N VAL A 67 -11.44 7.03 1.75
CA VAL A 67 -11.94 6.46 3.01
C VAL A 67 -10.95 6.70 4.15
N LEU A 68 -9.67 6.47 3.92
CA LEU A 68 -8.64 6.72 4.93
C LEU A 68 -8.43 8.20 5.22
N SER A 69 -8.52 9.04 4.20
CA SER A 69 -8.36 10.49 4.34
C SER A 69 -9.50 11.11 5.15
N ALA A 70 -10.75 10.70 4.87
CA ALA A 70 -11.93 11.08 5.66
C ALA A 70 -11.86 10.59 7.12
N ALA A 71 -11.07 9.55 7.40
CA ALA A 71 -10.79 9.08 8.76
C ALA A 71 -9.60 9.80 9.44
N GLY A 72 -9.06 10.88 8.84
CA GLY A 72 -7.97 11.68 9.39
C GLY A 72 -6.56 11.16 9.08
N HIS A 73 -6.42 10.20 8.16
CA HIS A 73 -5.11 9.66 7.78
C HIS A 73 -4.51 10.31 6.53
N GLY A 74 -5.21 11.25 5.88
CA GLY A 74 -4.82 11.82 4.58
C GLY A 74 -3.44 12.46 4.58
N ALA A 75 -3.13 13.28 5.58
CA ALA A 75 -1.81 13.95 5.68
C ALA A 75 -0.65 12.95 5.78
N LYS A 76 -0.82 11.85 6.53
CA LYS A 76 0.22 10.81 6.68
C LYS A 76 0.40 10.02 5.38
N ILE A 77 -0.70 9.67 4.72
CA ILE A 77 -0.66 8.97 3.42
C ILE A 77 0.01 9.84 2.36
N ARG A 78 -0.33 11.13 2.29
CA ARG A 78 0.28 12.07 1.35
C ARG A 78 1.78 12.21 1.59
N ALA A 79 2.21 12.31 2.85
CA ALA A 79 3.63 12.31 3.21
C ALA A 79 4.34 11.01 2.77
N GLU A 80 3.69 9.86 2.94
CA GLU A 80 4.21 8.57 2.49
C GLU A 80 4.37 8.49 0.97
N ILE A 81 3.39 8.97 0.20
CA ILE A 81 3.47 9.06 -1.27
C ILE A 81 4.63 9.96 -1.70
N ASN A 82 4.81 11.11 -1.05
CA ASN A 82 5.94 12.01 -1.34
C ASN A 82 7.30 11.36 -1.01
N SER A 83 7.37 10.58 0.07
CA SER A 83 8.56 9.79 0.41
C SER A 83 8.84 8.71 -0.63
N LEU A 84 7.80 8.05 -1.17
CA LEU A 84 7.93 7.06 -2.22
C LEU A 84 8.41 7.69 -3.53
N HIS A 85 7.89 8.86 -3.91
CA HIS A 85 8.38 9.62 -5.07
C HIS A 85 9.85 10.03 -4.90
N THR A 86 10.25 10.48 -3.72
CA THR A 86 11.65 10.86 -3.45
C THR A 86 12.60 9.67 -3.55
N THR A 87 12.17 8.48 -3.10
CA THR A 87 13.00 7.27 -3.06
C THR A 87 13.05 6.54 -4.40
N SER A 88 11.97 6.64 -5.19
CA SER A 88 11.82 5.97 -6.49
C SER A 88 11.04 6.88 -7.45
N PRO A 89 11.68 7.93 -7.97
CA PRO A 89 11.03 8.93 -8.81
C PRO A 89 10.44 8.35 -10.10
N GLU A 90 11.01 7.24 -10.60
CA GLU A 90 10.58 6.53 -11.81
C GLU A 90 9.31 5.68 -11.63
N HIS A 91 8.82 5.51 -10.40
CA HIS A 91 7.66 4.67 -10.09
C HIS A 91 6.30 5.39 -10.18
N GLY A 92 6.27 6.64 -10.64
CA GLY A 92 5.03 7.37 -10.96
C GLY A 92 4.22 7.86 -9.75
N TRP A 93 4.83 7.93 -8.56
CA TRP A 93 4.17 8.36 -7.33
C TRP A 93 3.73 9.84 -7.34
N ASP A 94 4.38 10.68 -8.14
CA ASP A 94 3.95 12.05 -8.43
C ASP A 94 2.62 12.08 -9.19
N ALA A 95 2.47 11.25 -10.21
CA ALA A 95 1.21 11.12 -10.95
C ALA A 95 0.10 10.54 -10.08
N THR A 96 0.43 9.58 -9.20
CA THR A 96 -0.52 9.05 -8.20
C THR A 96 -0.96 10.14 -7.22
N GLU A 97 -0.03 10.92 -6.67
CA GLU A 97 -0.34 12.04 -5.77
C GLU A 97 -1.25 13.06 -6.45
N LYS A 98 -0.89 13.47 -7.68
CA LYS A 98 -1.67 14.41 -8.47
C LYS A 98 -3.09 13.90 -8.71
N ARG A 99 -3.26 12.62 -9.08
CA ARG A 99 -4.59 12.02 -9.27
C ARG A 99 -5.44 12.10 -8.01
N LEU A 100 -4.86 11.81 -6.85
CA LEU A 100 -5.57 11.90 -5.56
C LEU A 100 -5.95 13.35 -5.23
N ALA A 101 -5.03 14.29 -5.45
CA ALA A 101 -5.28 15.71 -5.25
C ALA A 101 -6.36 16.25 -6.18
N ASP A 102 -6.29 15.94 -7.48
CA ASP A 102 -7.28 16.34 -8.49
C ASP A 102 -8.67 15.72 -8.18
N ALA A 103 -8.71 14.55 -7.53
CA ALA A 103 -9.94 13.91 -7.05
C ALA A 103 -10.45 14.44 -5.69
N GLY A 104 -9.81 15.47 -5.13
CA GLY A 104 -10.19 16.09 -3.85
C GLY A 104 -10.02 15.17 -2.64
N VAL A 105 -9.16 14.15 -2.72
CA VAL A 105 -9.00 13.14 -1.65
C VAL A 105 -8.48 13.75 -0.34
N PHE A 106 -7.72 14.84 -0.42
CA PHE A 106 -7.03 15.46 0.73
C PHE A 106 -7.69 16.76 1.23
N GLU A 107 -8.91 17.08 0.79
CA GLU A 107 -9.62 18.33 1.15
C GLU A 107 -10.53 18.21 2.38
N GLY A 108 -10.61 17.02 2.99
CA GLY A 108 -11.48 16.70 4.14
C GLY A 108 -10.81 16.81 5.50
#